data_AF-A0A3P7J811-F1
#
_entry.id   AF-A0A3P7J811-F1
#
_cell.length_a   1.000
_cell.length_b   1.000
_cell.length_c   1.000
_cell.angle_alpha   90.00
_cell.angle_beta   90.00
_cell.angle_gamma   90.00
#
_symmetry.space_group_name_H-M   'P 1'
#
loop_
_entity.id
_entity.type
_entity.pdbx_description
1 polymer ?
#
loop_
_entity_poly.entity_id
_entity_poly.type
_entity_poly.pdbx_seq_one_letter_code
_entity_poly.pdbx_strand_id
1 'polypeptide(L)'
;MTFQETETLTSEFSQLKKLRSDLKLLVCLTGPNSAFTTLVSLPETISSLANDSFAYLKKYSLDGIDIDWEFPTWSPDARRGDREKFPLLLKALRHKYGAEFLITLAVAGPPTITKVAYDVPSFNKYVDLVQVMNYDYHIYSYRYPVVGFNAPLRKLKTELGVLGEMNSEAAMKTYFKLGLWKNKTVFGIPSYGRGYRLLNWKLHKPYSFATQAVNDYANFADLCKLLNDHERYTYVWNDRAASPYIYVYEHSL
;
A
#
# COMPACT_ATOMS: atom_id res chain seq x y z
N MET A 1 7.27 -20.84 -0.32
CA MET A 1 7.94 -20.78 0.99
C MET A 1 7.27 -21.81 1.88
N THR A 2 8.03 -22.73 2.45
CA THR A 2 7.51 -23.71 3.40
C THR A 2 7.31 -23.05 4.77
N PHE A 3 6.46 -23.61 5.64
CA PHE A 3 6.25 -23.06 6.99
C PHE A 3 7.54 -22.95 7.80
N GLN A 4 8.46 -23.92 7.63
CA GLN A 4 9.74 -23.98 8.33
C GLN A 4 10.75 -22.92 7.84
N GLU A 5 10.73 -22.57 6.56
CA GLU A 5 11.48 -21.42 6.02
C GLU A 5 11.00 -20.11 6.65
N THR A 6 9.69 -19.93 6.80
CA THR A 6 9.10 -18.74 7.44
C THR A 6 9.52 -18.59 8.90
N GLU A 7 9.55 -19.69 9.66
CA GLU A 7 10.00 -19.69 11.06
C GLU A 7 11.48 -19.28 11.18
N THR A 8 12.32 -19.78 10.27
CA THR A 8 13.76 -19.46 10.25
C THR A 8 14.00 -17.99 9.94
N LEU A 9 13.36 -17.47 8.89
CA LEU A 9 13.44 -16.06 8.50
C LEU A 9 12.94 -15.12 9.60
N THR A 10 11.86 -15.49 10.30
CA THR A 10 11.32 -14.67 11.40
C THR A 10 12.27 -14.64 12.59
N SER A 11 12.91 -15.77 12.90
CA SER A 11 13.95 -15.84 13.93
C SER A 11 15.13 -14.93 13.59
N GLU A 12 15.65 -14.99 12.35
CA GLU A 12 16.73 -14.13 11.87
C GLU A 12 16.36 -12.64 11.90
N PHE A 13 15.15 -12.29 11.43
CA PHE A 13 14.65 -10.92 11.46
C PHE A 13 14.62 -10.34 12.86
N SER A 14 14.21 -11.13 13.85
CA SER A 14 14.14 -10.70 15.25
C SER A 14 15.51 -10.44 15.87
N GLN A 15 16.58 -11.03 15.31
CA GLN A 15 17.95 -10.76 15.75
C GLN A 15 18.43 -9.34 15.42
N LEU A 16 17.76 -8.60 14.53
CA LEU A 16 18.06 -7.19 14.28
C LEU A 16 17.95 -6.33 15.55
N LYS A 17 17.14 -6.75 16.53
CA LYS A 17 17.05 -6.09 17.84
C LYS A 17 18.35 -6.16 18.65
N LYS A 18 19.24 -7.12 18.37
CA LYS A 18 20.58 -7.17 18.99
C LYS A 18 21.46 -6.01 18.53
N LEU A 19 21.23 -5.52 17.30
CA LEU A 19 21.94 -4.38 16.74
C LEU A 19 21.34 -3.06 17.21
N ARG A 20 20.00 -3.01 17.38
CA ARG A 20 19.31 -1.79 17.77
C ARG A 20 18.05 -2.10 18.59
N SER A 21 18.17 -1.96 19.91
CA SER A 21 17.15 -2.39 20.88
C SER A 21 15.86 -1.57 20.88
N ASP A 22 15.85 -0.39 20.29
CA ASP A 22 14.69 0.49 20.09
C ASP A 22 13.84 0.11 18.87
N LEU A 23 14.31 -0.82 18.02
CA LEU A 23 13.54 -1.26 16.85
C LEU A 23 12.24 -1.94 17.26
N LYS A 24 11.17 -1.57 16.54
CA LYS A 24 9.89 -2.26 16.55
C LYS A 24 9.75 -3.08 15.29
N LEU A 25 9.65 -4.40 15.46
CA LEU A 25 9.59 -5.37 14.38
C LEU A 25 8.19 -5.98 14.35
N LEU A 26 7.47 -5.80 13.24
CA LEU A 26 6.11 -6.30 13.07
C LEU A 26 6.10 -7.39 11.99
N VAL A 27 5.18 -8.34 12.13
CA VAL A 27 4.82 -9.26 11.04
C VAL A 27 3.63 -8.69 10.28
N CYS A 28 3.71 -8.67 8.95
CA CYS A 28 2.59 -8.26 8.11
C CYS A 28 1.75 -9.48 7.73
N LEU A 29 0.46 -9.44 8.05
CA LEU A 29 -0.54 -10.38 7.53
C LEU A 29 -1.10 -9.79 6.23
N THR A 30 -0.79 -10.46 5.12
CA THR A 30 -1.28 -10.15 3.77
C THR A 30 -1.66 -11.45 3.06
N GLY A 31 -2.38 -11.35 1.94
CA GLY A 31 -2.81 -12.52 1.16
C GLY A 31 -4.08 -12.28 0.33
N PRO A 32 -4.67 -13.34 -0.25
CA PRO A 32 -5.88 -13.22 -1.07
C PRO A 32 -7.06 -12.62 -0.28
N ASN A 33 -7.88 -11.76 -0.91
CA ASN A 33 -9.03 -11.14 -0.22
C ASN A 33 -10.06 -12.17 0.24
N SER A 34 -10.24 -13.23 -0.54
CA SER A 34 -11.10 -14.37 -0.15
C SER A 34 -10.67 -15.02 1.17
N ALA A 35 -9.38 -15.02 1.51
CA ALA A 35 -8.88 -15.54 2.78
C ALA A 35 -9.25 -14.61 3.94
N PHE A 36 -9.06 -13.29 3.79
CA PHE A 36 -9.52 -12.30 4.78
C PHE A 36 -11.04 -12.32 4.96
N THR A 37 -11.79 -12.41 3.86
CA THR A 37 -13.25 -12.56 3.85
C THR A 37 -13.69 -13.75 4.68
N THR A 38 -13.00 -14.89 4.51
CA THR A 38 -13.27 -16.12 5.27
C THR A 38 -12.90 -15.94 6.74
N LEU A 39 -11.73 -15.37 7.01
CA LEU A 39 -11.24 -15.08 8.35
C LEU A 39 -12.24 -14.24 9.15
N VAL A 40 -12.81 -13.18 8.56
CA VAL A 40 -13.76 -12.31 9.28
C VAL A 40 -15.20 -12.81 9.25
N SER A 41 -15.47 -13.95 8.61
CA SER A 41 -16.83 -14.46 8.44
C SER A 41 -17.44 -15.07 9.70
N LEU A 42 -16.60 -15.57 10.61
CA LEU A 42 -17.00 -16.27 11.84
C LEU A 42 -16.24 -15.72 13.06
N PRO A 43 -16.88 -15.57 14.23
CA PRO A 43 -16.19 -15.19 15.47
C PRO A 43 -15.05 -16.14 15.84
N GLU A 44 -15.21 -17.44 15.55
CA GLU A 44 -14.25 -18.49 15.87
C GLU A 44 -12.94 -18.31 15.09
N THR A 45 -13.02 -18.00 13.79
CA THR A 45 -11.83 -17.76 12.95
C THR A 45 -11.11 -16.47 13.33
N ILE A 46 -11.85 -15.42 13.68
CA ILE A 46 -11.29 -14.16 14.22
C ILE A 46 -10.54 -14.44 15.53
N SER A 47 -11.16 -15.20 16.45
CA SER A 47 -10.58 -15.55 17.74
C SER A 47 -9.33 -16.43 17.58
N SER A 48 -9.37 -17.43 16.69
CA SER A 48 -8.21 -18.27 16.38
C SER A 48 -7.04 -17.41 15.90
N LEU A 49 -7.26 -16.56 14.89
CA LEU A 49 -6.19 -15.70 14.39
C LEU A 49 -5.61 -14.83 15.51
N ALA A 50 -6.44 -14.19 16.34
CA ALA A 50 -5.94 -13.36 17.44
C ALA A 50 -5.08 -14.15 18.43
N ASN A 51 -5.47 -15.39 18.76
CA ASN A 51 -4.70 -16.25 19.65
C ASN A 51 -3.39 -16.74 19.01
N ASP A 52 -3.46 -17.21 17.77
CA ASP A 52 -2.32 -17.79 17.05
C ASP A 52 -1.27 -16.72 16.76
N SER A 53 -1.70 -15.55 16.30
CA SER A 53 -0.82 -14.41 16.05
C SER A 53 -0.19 -13.89 17.35
N PHE A 54 -0.94 -13.79 18.46
CA PHE A 54 -0.36 -13.44 19.77
C PHE A 54 0.74 -14.42 20.17
N ALA A 55 0.50 -15.73 20.05
CA ALA A 55 1.49 -16.76 20.36
C ALA A 55 2.72 -16.65 19.44
N TYR A 56 2.50 -16.38 18.16
CA TYR A 56 3.56 -16.17 17.17
C TYR A 56 4.45 -14.97 17.54
N LEU A 57 3.84 -13.81 17.87
CA LEU A 57 4.56 -12.61 18.26
C LEU A 57 5.42 -12.85 19.50
N LYS A 58 4.89 -13.55 20.52
CA LYS A 58 5.66 -13.93 21.72
C LYS A 58 6.80 -14.88 21.38
N LYS A 59 6.54 -15.94 20.59
CA LYS A 59 7.52 -16.96 20.21
C LYS A 59 8.75 -16.32 19.55
N TYR A 60 8.53 -15.34 18.68
CA TYR A 60 9.60 -14.71 17.92
C TYR A 60 10.05 -13.35 18.47
N SER A 61 9.56 -12.91 19.63
CA SER A 61 9.92 -11.61 20.21
C SER A 61 9.67 -10.42 19.27
N LEU A 62 8.58 -10.48 18.50
CA LEU A 62 8.11 -9.38 17.65
C LEU A 62 7.31 -8.37 18.47
N ASP A 63 7.13 -7.14 17.97
CA ASP A 63 6.43 -6.07 18.68
C ASP A 63 4.99 -5.85 18.21
N GLY A 64 4.53 -6.55 17.17
CA GLY A 64 3.17 -6.37 16.69
C GLY A 64 2.86 -6.99 15.34
N ILE A 65 1.65 -6.72 14.88
CA ILE A 65 1.11 -7.16 13.60
C ILE A 65 0.73 -5.96 12.74
N ASP A 66 1.03 -6.03 11.45
CA ASP A 66 0.48 -5.16 10.42
C ASP A 66 -0.58 -5.93 9.63
N ILE A 67 -1.74 -5.34 9.35
CA ILE A 67 -2.78 -5.95 8.53
C ILE A 67 -2.84 -5.24 7.19
N ASP A 68 -2.60 -5.98 6.13
CA ASP A 68 -2.63 -5.52 4.75
C ASP A 68 -3.68 -6.33 3.96
N TRP A 69 -4.92 -5.83 3.98
CA TRP A 69 -6.05 -6.41 3.25
C TRP A 69 -6.40 -5.51 2.07
N GLU A 70 -6.12 -5.99 0.85
CA GLU A 70 -6.28 -5.24 -0.41
C GLU A 70 -7.39 -5.69 -1.38
N PHE A 71 -8.63 -5.22 -1.26
CA PHE A 71 -9.23 -4.39 -0.24
C PHE A 71 -10.62 -4.95 0.11
N PRO A 72 -11.07 -4.83 1.37
CA PRO A 72 -12.40 -5.25 1.77
C PRO A 72 -13.46 -4.55 0.91
N THR A 73 -14.52 -5.28 0.52
CA THR A 73 -15.64 -4.80 -0.31
C THR A 73 -15.30 -4.38 -1.76
N TRP A 74 -14.07 -3.97 -2.07
CA TRP A 74 -13.70 -3.42 -3.38
C TRP A 74 -13.15 -4.46 -4.35
N SER A 75 -12.36 -5.42 -3.86
CA SER A 75 -11.70 -6.40 -4.73
C SER A 75 -12.70 -7.40 -5.34
N PRO A 76 -12.45 -7.92 -6.55
CA PRO A 76 -13.38 -8.84 -7.23
C PRO A 76 -13.76 -10.08 -6.42
N ASP A 77 -12.87 -10.54 -5.53
CA ASP A 77 -13.05 -11.70 -4.66
C ASP A 77 -13.45 -11.34 -3.21
N ALA A 78 -13.75 -10.07 -2.94
CA ALA A 78 -14.25 -9.57 -1.66
C ALA A 78 -15.79 -9.60 -1.58
N ARG A 79 -16.34 -9.54 -0.36
CA ARG A 79 -17.80 -9.50 -0.10
C ARG A 79 -18.24 -8.13 0.40
N ARG A 80 -19.49 -7.76 0.09
CA ARG A 80 -20.06 -6.47 0.52
C ARG A 80 -19.96 -6.22 2.02
N GLY A 81 -20.22 -7.25 2.83
CA GLY A 81 -20.20 -7.16 4.29
C GLY A 81 -18.82 -7.13 4.94
N ASP A 82 -17.73 -7.11 4.15
CA ASP A 82 -16.37 -7.11 4.69
C ASP A 82 -16.06 -5.80 5.43
N ARG A 83 -16.59 -4.67 4.94
CA ARG A 83 -16.45 -3.36 5.59
C ARG A 83 -16.90 -3.39 7.05
N GLU A 84 -18.06 -3.97 7.35
CA GLU A 84 -18.62 -4.02 8.70
C GLU A 84 -17.93 -5.07 9.58
N LYS A 85 -17.32 -6.10 8.97
CA LYS A 85 -16.65 -7.19 9.67
C LYS A 85 -15.19 -6.90 9.98
N PHE A 86 -14.50 -6.10 9.17
CA PHE A 86 -13.11 -5.77 9.41
C PHE A 86 -12.85 -5.14 10.79
N PRO A 87 -13.69 -4.21 11.31
CA PRO A 87 -13.57 -3.72 12.68
C PRO A 87 -13.69 -4.80 13.77
N LEU A 88 -14.38 -5.91 13.51
CA LEU A 88 -14.51 -7.01 14.47
C LEU A 88 -13.17 -7.72 14.66
N LEU A 89 -12.41 -7.91 13.58
CA LEU A 89 -11.04 -8.42 13.64
C LEU A 89 -10.15 -7.46 14.43
N LEU A 90 -10.17 -6.16 14.12
CA LEU A 90 -9.33 -5.17 14.81
C LEU A 90 -9.65 -5.10 16.31
N LYS A 91 -10.93 -5.16 16.68
CA LYS A 91 -11.38 -5.22 18.07
C LYS A 91 -10.85 -6.47 18.77
N ALA A 92 -10.93 -7.63 18.14
CA ALA A 92 -10.47 -8.89 18.71
C ALA A 92 -8.94 -8.90 18.91
N LEU A 93 -8.18 -8.41 17.91
CA LEU A 93 -6.73 -8.25 18.02
C LEU A 93 -6.38 -7.31 19.18
N ARG A 94 -6.98 -6.11 19.24
CA ARG A 94 -6.70 -5.16 20.32
C ARG A 94 -7.06 -5.72 21.70
N HIS A 95 -8.19 -6.44 21.82
CA HIS A 95 -8.58 -7.11 23.06
C HIS A 95 -7.54 -8.15 23.49
N LYS A 96 -7.03 -8.96 22.55
CA LYS A 96 -6.04 -9.99 22.84
C LYS A 96 -4.65 -9.42 23.15
N TYR A 97 -4.25 -8.39 22.43
CA TYR A 97 -2.89 -7.84 22.45
C TYR A 97 -2.70 -6.81 23.58
N GLY A 98 -3.79 -6.20 24.04
CA GLY A 98 -3.73 -5.10 25.01
C GLY A 98 -2.86 -3.96 24.48
N ALA A 99 -2.03 -3.40 25.36
CA ALA A 99 -1.02 -2.40 25.01
C ALA A 99 0.37 -3.02 24.77
N GLU A 100 0.53 -4.35 24.89
CA GLU A 100 1.81 -5.04 24.75
C GLU A 100 2.29 -5.03 23.30
N PHE A 101 1.37 -5.27 22.35
CA PHE A 101 1.69 -5.38 20.94
C PHE A 101 1.05 -4.27 20.11
N LEU A 102 1.81 -3.83 19.10
CA LEU A 102 1.37 -2.89 18.08
C LEU A 102 0.41 -3.57 17.10
N ILE A 103 -0.57 -2.81 16.64
CA ILE A 103 -1.47 -3.16 15.54
C ILE A 103 -1.40 -2.02 14.55
N THR A 104 -0.93 -2.29 13.33
CA THR A 104 -0.88 -1.32 12.25
C THR A 104 -1.68 -1.80 11.05
N LEU A 105 -2.04 -0.88 10.16
CA LEU A 105 -2.76 -1.19 8.93
C LEU A 105 -2.04 -0.60 7.72
N ALA A 106 -1.97 -1.34 6.63
CA ALA A 106 -1.80 -0.78 5.29
C ALA A 106 -3.18 -0.57 4.66
N VAL A 107 -3.45 0.65 4.15
CA VAL A 107 -4.77 1.01 3.61
C VAL A 107 -4.67 1.75 2.28
N ALA A 108 -5.70 1.59 1.44
CA ALA A 108 -5.74 2.17 0.10
C ALA A 108 -5.55 3.69 0.07
N GLY A 109 -4.67 4.18 -0.82
CA GLY A 109 -4.59 5.60 -1.17
C GLY A 109 -5.80 6.13 -1.96
N PRO A 110 -6.28 5.46 -3.03
CA PRO A 110 -7.37 5.96 -3.87
C PRO A 110 -8.67 6.22 -3.09
N PRO A 111 -9.22 7.45 -3.08
CA PRO A 111 -10.44 7.78 -2.35
C PRO A 111 -11.67 6.96 -2.71
N THR A 112 -11.75 6.47 -3.95
CA THR A 112 -12.82 5.57 -4.42
C THR A 112 -12.87 4.26 -3.63
N ILE A 113 -11.71 3.72 -3.25
CA ILE A 113 -11.58 2.52 -2.43
C ILE A 113 -11.82 2.87 -0.97
N THR A 114 -11.13 3.89 -0.46
CA THR A 114 -11.19 4.30 0.95
C THR A 114 -12.63 4.51 1.44
N LYS A 115 -13.47 5.20 0.63
CA LYS A 115 -14.85 5.56 0.98
C LYS A 115 -15.78 4.34 1.15
N VAL A 116 -15.47 3.22 0.50
CA VAL A 116 -16.32 2.01 0.51
C VAL A 116 -15.74 0.87 1.34
N ALA A 117 -14.42 0.74 1.42
CA ALA A 117 -13.75 -0.40 2.03
C ALA A 117 -13.67 -0.31 3.56
N TYR A 118 -13.66 0.91 4.13
CA TYR A 118 -13.23 1.11 5.51
C TYR A 118 -14.24 1.84 6.41
N ASP A 119 -14.34 1.37 7.66
CA ASP A 119 -14.87 2.14 8.79
C ASP A 119 -13.71 2.85 9.51
N VAL A 120 -13.30 4.00 8.99
CA VAL A 120 -12.13 4.76 9.46
C VAL A 120 -12.18 5.12 10.96
N PRO A 121 -13.32 5.53 11.55
CA PRO A 121 -13.42 5.74 12.99
C PRO A 121 -13.03 4.53 13.85
N SER A 122 -13.24 3.31 13.36
CA SER A 122 -12.82 2.09 14.09
C SER A 122 -11.31 1.98 14.23
N PHE A 123 -10.54 2.49 13.25
CA PHE A 123 -9.08 2.47 13.28
C PHE A 123 -8.57 3.26 14.49
N ASN A 124 -9.12 4.45 14.75
CA ASN A 124 -8.74 5.25 15.91
C ASN A 124 -8.91 4.51 17.25
N LYS A 125 -9.85 3.56 17.34
CA LYS A 125 -10.13 2.80 18.56
C LYS A 125 -9.17 1.62 18.75
N TYR A 126 -8.78 0.95 17.66
CA TYR A 126 -8.18 -0.38 17.77
C TYR A 126 -6.74 -0.49 17.26
N VAL A 127 -6.25 0.46 16.45
CA VAL A 127 -4.92 0.37 15.83
C VAL A 127 -4.03 1.53 16.24
N ASP A 128 -2.72 1.32 16.25
CA ASP A 128 -1.74 2.31 16.68
C ASP A 128 -1.38 3.25 15.53
N LEU A 129 -1.11 2.70 14.34
CA LEU A 129 -0.75 3.46 13.14
C LEU A 129 -1.51 2.95 11.91
N VAL A 130 -1.83 3.88 11.01
CA VAL A 130 -2.49 3.63 9.72
C VAL A 130 -1.60 4.16 8.62
N GLN A 131 -1.02 3.24 7.85
CA GLN A 131 -0.10 3.48 6.75
C GLN A 131 -0.90 3.63 5.45
N VAL A 132 -1.10 4.87 5.02
CA VAL A 132 -1.84 5.15 3.79
C VAL A 132 -0.92 4.93 2.60
N MET A 133 -1.27 3.98 1.74
CA MET A 133 -0.54 3.60 0.54
C MET A 133 -0.70 4.68 -0.55
N ASN A 134 -0.03 5.82 -0.35
CA ASN A 134 -0.07 6.99 -1.22
C ASN A 134 0.76 6.80 -2.50
N TYR A 135 0.55 5.69 -3.18
CA TYR A 135 1.19 5.26 -4.42
C TYR A 135 0.20 4.42 -5.22
N ASP A 136 0.60 3.94 -6.40
CA ASP A 136 -0.23 3.09 -7.27
C ASP A 136 -1.54 3.75 -7.74
N TYR A 137 -1.53 5.08 -7.85
CA TYR A 137 -2.69 5.84 -8.33
C TYR A 137 -2.97 5.66 -9.82
N HIS A 138 -1.91 5.55 -10.62
CA HIS A 138 -2.02 5.42 -12.08
C HIS A 138 -1.25 4.19 -12.55
N ILE A 139 -1.99 3.08 -12.67
CA ILE A 139 -1.49 1.80 -13.17
C ILE A 139 -2.06 1.55 -14.55
N TYR A 140 -1.20 1.17 -15.48
CA TYR A 140 -1.60 0.73 -16.81
C TYR A 140 -2.53 -0.49 -16.73
N SER A 141 -3.57 -0.49 -17.57
CA SER A 141 -4.32 -1.71 -17.88
C SER A 141 -4.80 -1.65 -19.32
N TYR A 142 -5.12 -2.79 -19.94
CA TYR A 142 -5.68 -2.78 -21.30
C TYR A 142 -7.01 -2.02 -21.41
N ARG A 143 -7.76 -1.90 -20.30
CA ARG A 143 -8.99 -1.10 -20.23
C ARG A 143 -8.72 0.40 -20.11
N TYR A 144 -7.62 0.77 -19.47
CA TYR A 144 -7.17 2.16 -19.29
C TYR A 144 -5.70 2.28 -19.71
N PRO A 145 -5.39 2.21 -21.02
CA PRO A 145 -4.03 2.02 -21.52
C PRO A 145 -3.25 3.35 -21.58
N VAL A 146 -3.22 4.07 -20.47
CA VAL A 146 -2.57 5.38 -20.36
C VAL A 146 -1.54 5.39 -19.23
N VAL A 147 -0.47 6.16 -19.42
CA VAL A 147 0.56 6.35 -18.38
C VAL A 147 0.15 7.44 -17.39
N GLY A 148 0.72 7.41 -16.19
CA GLY A 148 0.55 8.46 -15.20
C GLY A 148 1.59 8.36 -14.09
N PHE A 149 1.57 9.32 -13.17
CA PHE A 149 2.48 9.29 -12.03
C PHE A 149 2.11 8.15 -11.07
N ASN A 150 3.12 7.43 -10.55
CA ASN A 150 2.87 6.41 -9.53
C ASN A 150 2.27 7.02 -8.25
N ALA A 151 2.91 8.09 -7.75
CA ALA A 151 2.56 8.78 -6.51
C ALA A 151 2.54 10.31 -6.68
N PRO A 152 1.59 10.87 -7.47
CA PRO A 152 1.41 12.31 -7.54
C PRO A 152 1.00 12.86 -6.18
N LEU A 153 1.72 13.87 -5.67
CA LEU A 153 1.33 14.55 -4.44
C LEU A 153 0.01 15.31 -4.65
N ARG A 154 -0.16 15.92 -5.82
CA ARG A 154 -1.36 16.70 -6.18
C ARG A 154 -1.81 16.41 -7.61
N LYS A 155 -3.06 16.75 -7.91
CA LYS A 155 -3.65 16.60 -9.24
C LYS A 155 -3.09 17.57 -10.29
N LEU A 156 -3.10 17.16 -11.56
CA LEU A 156 -2.87 18.03 -12.71
C LEU A 156 -4.02 19.02 -12.96
N LYS A 157 -3.84 19.98 -13.87
CA LYS A 157 -4.90 20.96 -14.25
C LYS A 157 -6.04 20.29 -14.99
N THR A 158 -5.70 19.32 -15.82
CA THR A 158 -6.60 18.58 -16.71
C THR A 158 -7.37 17.48 -15.99
N GLU A 159 -7.02 17.19 -14.73
CA GLU A 159 -7.65 16.13 -13.94
C GLU A 159 -8.91 16.63 -13.22
N LEU A 160 -10.04 16.08 -13.66
CA LEU A 160 -11.38 16.38 -13.18
C LEU A 160 -12.05 15.12 -12.61
N GLY A 161 -13.07 15.32 -11.77
CA GLY A 161 -13.84 14.23 -11.16
C GLY A 161 -12.94 13.23 -10.42
N VAL A 162 -13.19 11.94 -10.64
CA VAL A 162 -12.45 10.82 -10.02
C VAL A 162 -10.95 10.90 -10.31
N LEU A 163 -10.54 11.25 -11.54
CA LEU A 163 -9.11 11.38 -11.87
C LEU A 163 -8.42 12.46 -11.04
N GLY A 164 -9.13 13.56 -10.72
CA GLY A 164 -8.63 14.61 -9.82
C GLY A 164 -8.50 14.19 -8.36
N GLU A 165 -9.01 13.01 -7.98
CA GLU A 165 -8.86 12.41 -6.65
C GLU A 165 -7.71 11.39 -6.57
N MET A 166 -7.10 11.01 -7.71
CA MET A 166 -6.04 9.98 -7.77
C MET A 166 -4.65 10.56 -7.42
N ASN A 167 -4.52 11.12 -6.21
CA ASN A 167 -3.28 11.70 -5.69
C ASN A 167 -3.25 11.68 -4.16
N SER A 168 -2.06 11.82 -3.58
CA SER A 168 -1.85 11.73 -2.13
C SER A 168 -2.58 12.83 -1.36
N GLU A 169 -2.66 14.06 -1.87
CA GLU A 169 -3.38 15.14 -1.18
C GLU A 169 -4.88 14.82 -1.04
N ALA A 170 -5.50 14.29 -2.09
CA ALA A 170 -6.91 13.89 -2.05
C ALA A 170 -7.15 12.67 -1.13
N ALA A 171 -6.23 11.71 -1.12
CA ALA A 171 -6.26 10.57 -0.19
C ALA A 171 -6.26 11.03 1.27
N MET A 172 -5.28 11.86 1.65
CA MET A 172 -5.14 12.37 3.02
C MET A 172 -6.35 13.22 3.43
N LYS A 173 -6.84 14.10 2.54
CA LYS A 173 -8.08 14.86 2.77
C LYS A 173 -9.28 13.94 3.01
N THR A 174 -9.38 12.84 2.26
CA THR A 174 -10.47 11.86 2.41
C THR A 174 -10.39 11.17 3.77
N TYR A 175 -9.22 10.68 4.18
CA TYR A 175 -9.05 10.04 5.50
C TYR A 175 -9.38 10.99 6.66
N PHE A 176 -8.95 12.24 6.60
CA PHE A 176 -9.26 13.23 7.63
C PHE A 176 -10.75 13.60 7.64
N LYS A 177 -11.39 13.68 6.47
CA LYS A 177 -12.86 13.88 6.38
C LYS A 177 -13.64 12.69 6.96
N LEU A 178 -13.10 11.47 6.82
CA LEU A 178 -13.67 10.25 7.42
C LEU A 178 -13.30 10.08 8.90
N GLY A 179 -12.52 11.00 9.48
CA GLY A 179 -12.24 11.06 10.91
C GLY A 179 -10.96 10.37 11.37
N LEU A 180 -10.04 9.98 10.48
CA LEU A 180 -8.74 9.44 10.90
C LEU A 180 -7.94 10.48 11.70
N TRP A 181 -7.39 10.09 12.85
CA TRP A 181 -6.57 11.00 13.64
C TRP A 181 -5.18 11.20 13.04
N LYS A 182 -4.74 12.46 12.95
CA LYS A 182 -3.45 12.84 12.36
C LYS A 182 -2.27 12.15 13.03
N ASN A 183 -2.28 12.00 14.36
CA ASN A 183 -1.20 11.36 15.12
C ASN A 183 -1.12 9.83 14.95
N LYS A 184 -2.13 9.21 14.32
CA LYS A 184 -2.11 7.80 13.93
C LYS A 184 -1.77 7.59 12.45
N THR A 185 -1.67 8.66 11.66
CA THR A 185 -1.54 8.55 10.22
C THR A 185 -0.08 8.52 9.80
N VAL A 186 0.29 7.54 8.98
CA VAL A 186 1.61 7.42 8.34
C VAL A 186 1.44 7.60 6.83
N PHE A 187 2.25 8.48 6.24
CA PHE A 187 2.22 8.78 4.81
C PHE A 187 3.15 7.83 4.06
N GLY A 188 2.60 6.93 3.24
CA GLY A 188 3.40 6.01 2.42
C GLY A 188 4.16 6.73 1.30
N ILE A 189 5.41 6.34 1.07
CA ILE A 189 6.25 6.87 -0.01
C ILE A 189 6.83 5.68 -0.78
N PRO A 190 6.60 5.55 -2.10
CA PRO A 190 7.11 4.41 -2.84
C PRO A 190 8.62 4.58 -3.11
N SER A 191 9.40 3.55 -2.79
CA SER A 191 10.80 3.41 -3.22
C SER A 191 10.90 2.67 -4.56
N TYR A 192 9.93 2.88 -5.45
CA TYR A 192 9.87 2.29 -6.78
C TYR A 192 9.08 3.18 -7.74
N GLY A 193 9.31 2.96 -9.03
CA GLY A 193 8.55 3.56 -10.13
C GLY A 193 7.86 2.50 -10.96
N ARG A 194 6.95 2.94 -11.83
CA ARG A 194 6.27 2.10 -12.82
C ARG A 194 6.69 2.50 -14.22
N GLY A 195 7.15 1.53 -15.01
CA GLY A 195 7.62 1.72 -16.38
C GLY A 195 6.57 1.29 -17.41
N TYR A 196 6.51 2.00 -18.54
CA TYR A 196 5.55 1.72 -19.60
C TYR A 196 6.18 1.90 -20.98
N ARG A 197 5.75 1.11 -21.96
CA ARG A 197 6.08 1.30 -23.37
C ARG A 197 5.00 2.16 -24.01
N LEU A 198 5.36 3.35 -24.45
CA LEU A 198 4.43 4.30 -25.07
C LEU A 198 4.03 3.82 -26.47
N LEU A 199 2.77 4.05 -26.85
CA LEU A 199 2.29 3.85 -28.22
C LEU A 199 2.99 4.80 -29.19
N ASN A 200 3.24 6.03 -28.76
CA ASN A 200 4.02 7.02 -29.49
C ASN A 200 5.01 7.66 -28.51
N TRP A 201 6.30 7.39 -28.70
CA TRP A 201 7.36 7.90 -27.83
C TRP A 201 7.44 9.43 -27.77
N LYS A 202 6.94 10.14 -28.78
CA LYS A 202 6.87 11.62 -28.76
C LYS A 202 5.83 12.14 -27.76
N LEU A 203 4.86 11.30 -27.39
CA LEU A 203 3.82 11.61 -26.41
C LEU A 203 4.17 10.89 -25.09
N HIS A 204 4.98 11.55 -24.26
CA HIS A 204 5.54 10.97 -23.03
C HIS A 204 4.95 11.55 -21.73
N LYS A 205 4.00 12.48 -21.85
CA LYS A 205 3.37 13.13 -20.69
C LYS A 205 2.33 12.19 -20.04
N PRO A 206 1.94 12.41 -18.77
CA PRO A 206 0.79 11.73 -18.17
C PRO A 206 -0.43 11.76 -19.09
N TYR A 207 -1.19 10.67 -19.10
CA TYR A 207 -2.31 10.37 -20.00
C TYR A 207 -1.96 10.04 -21.45
N SER A 208 -0.67 9.93 -21.79
CA SER A 208 -0.27 9.37 -23.09
C SER A 208 -0.56 7.88 -23.15
N PHE A 209 -0.94 7.39 -24.34
CA PHE A 209 -1.24 5.98 -24.53
C PHE A 209 0.02 5.10 -24.45
N ALA A 210 -0.12 3.95 -23.80
CA ALA A 210 0.89 2.90 -23.71
C ALA A 210 0.36 1.59 -24.31
N THR A 211 1.28 0.73 -24.75
CA THR A 211 0.97 -0.60 -25.29
C THR A 211 1.11 -1.69 -24.23
N GLN A 212 1.94 -1.46 -23.22
CA GLN A 212 2.19 -2.40 -22.12
C GLN A 212 2.93 -1.72 -20.97
N ALA A 213 2.87 -2.34 -19.79
CA ALA A 213 3.85 -2.12 -18.74
C ALA A 213 5.22 -2.71 -19.14
N VAL A 214 6.28 -2.05 -18.70
CA VAL A 214 7.67 -2.50 -18.85
C VAL A 214 8.25 -2.58 -17.45
N ASN A 215 8.43 -3.81 -16.97
CA ASN A 215 8.79 -4.09 -15.57
C ASN A 215 7.85 -3.32 -14.62
N ASP A 216 6.70 -3.92 -14.29
CA ASP A 216 5.64 -3.29 -13.47
C ASP A 216 6.15 -2.55 -12.23
N TYR A 217 7.35 -2.93 -11.75
CA TYR A 217 8.11 -2.26 -10.71
C TYR A 217 9.58 -2.08 -11.13
N ALA A 218 10.08 -0.85 -11.06
CA ALA A 218 11.50 -0.55 -11.05
C ALA A 218 11.89 -0.06 -9.66
N ASN A 219 12.69 -0.84 -8.93
CA ASN A 219 13.14 -0.44 -7.59
C ASN A 219 14.00 0.84 -7.66
N PHE A 220 14.07 1.58 -6.56
CA PHE A 220 14.78 2.86 -6.53
C PHE A 220 16.26 2.75 -6.90
N ALA A 221 16.94 1.65 -6.53
CA ALA A 221 18.35 1.46 -6.85
C ALA A 221 18.59 1.35 -8.36
N ASP A 222 17.71 0.64 -9.07
CA ASP A 222 17.77 0.54 -10.53
C ASP A 222 17.38 1.86 -11.19
N LEU A 223 16.37 2.56 -10.66
CA LEU A 223 16.03 3.91 -11.11
C LEU A 223 17.19 4.90 -10.97
N CYS A 224 17.96 4.84 -9.87
CA CYS A 224 19.14 5.67 -9.69
C CYS A 224 20.19 5.43 -10.79
N LYS A 225 20.37 4.18 -11.26
CA LYS A 225 21.27 3.89 -12.38
C LYS A 225 20.77 4.53 -13.67
N LEU A 226 19.47 4.45 -13.95
CA LEU A 226 18.86 5.08 -15.13
C LEU A 226 18.95 6.61 -15.06
N LEU A 227 18.72 7.18 -13.88
CA LEU A 227 18.81 8.62 -13.63
C LEU A 227 20.22 9.17 -13.82
N ASN A 228 21.25 8.39 -13.49
CA ASN A 228 22.65 8.77 -13.69
C ASN A 228 23.09 8.69 -15.17
N ASP A 229 22.32 8.00 -16.01
CA ASP A 229 22.59 7.89 -17.44
C ASP A 229 21.89 9.02 -18.21
N HIS A 230 22.44 10.22 -18.07
CA HIS A 230 21.91 11.43 -18.68
C HIS A 230 22.04 11.46 -20.22
N GLU A 231 22.84 10.56 -20.81
CA GLU A 231 22.95 10.44 -22.27
C GLU A 231 21.74 9.73 -22.86
N ARG A 232 21.20 8.72 -22.16
CA ARG A 232 20.06 7.94 -22.62
C ARG A 232 18.72 8.41 -22.06
N TYR A 233 18.66 8.77 -20.79
CA TYR A 233 17.40 9.09 -20.12
C TYR A 233 17.22 10.59 -19.91
N THR A 234 16.04 11.08 -20.30
CA THR A 234 15.61 12.44 -19.98
C THR A 234 14.78 12.45 -18.70
N TYR A 235 15.18 13.27 -17.74
CA TYR A 235 14.43 13.53 -16.52
C TYR A 235 13.46 14.71 -16.70
N VAL A 236 12.23 14.54 -16.20
CA VAL A 236 11.22 15.60 -16.18
C VAL A 236 10.63 15.72 -14.80
N TRP A 237 10.63 16.94 -14.27
CA TRP A 237 9.91 17.31 -13.05
C TRP A 237 8.58 17.99 -13.39
N ASN A 238 7.50 17.58 -12.75
CA ASN A 238 6.21 18.28 -12.85
C ASN A 238 5.91 19.01 -11.54
N ASP A 239 6.00 20.34 -11.54
CA ASP A 239 5.81 21.17 -10.34
C ASP A 239 4.45 21.01 -9.69
N ARG A 240 3.40 20.82 -10.50
CA ARG A 240 2.04 20.75 -9.99
C ARG A 240 1.79 19.43 -9.28
N ALA A 241 2.14 18.32 -9.92
CA ALA A 241 2.06 17.00 -9.30
C ALA A 241 3.10 16.82 -8.18
N ALA A 242 4.17 17.63 -8.19
CA ALA A 242 5.37 17.46 -7.38
C ALA A 242 5.93 16.05 -7.53
N SER A 243 6.02 15.59 -8.78
CA SER A 243 6.47 14.24 -9.10
C SER A 243 7.32 14.22 -10.36
N PRO A 244 8.39 13.40 -10.36
CA PRO A 244 9.23 13.21 -11.52
C PRO A 244 8.72 12.06 -12.40
N TYR A 245 9.20 12.04 -13.63
CA TYR A 245 9.29 10.83 -14.44
C TYR A 245 10.54 10.90 -15.33
N ILE A 246 10.98 9.76 -15.81
CA ILE A 246 12.04 9.66 -16.83
C ILE A 246 11.50 9.03 -18.09
N TYR A 247 12.09 9.35 -19.23
CA TYR A 247 11.80 8.68 -20.49
C TYR A 247 13.08 8.54 -21.32
N VAL A 248 13.09 7.59 -22.25
CA VAL A 248 14.15 7.36 -23.22
C VAL A 248 13.54 7.23 -24.60
N TYR A 249 14.24 7.74 -25.61
CA TYR A 249 13.89 7.48 -27.00
C TYR A 249 14.54 6.18 -27.44
N GLU A 250 13.73 5.19 -27.80
CA GLU A 250 14.24 3.97 -28.43
C GLU A 250 14.59 4.31 -29.89
N HIS A 251 15.70 5.00 -30.10
CA HIS A 251 16.39 5.00 -31.40
C HIS A 251 17.21 3.70 -31.43
N SER A 252 16.74 2.73 -32.20
CA SER A 252 17.49 1.52 -32.62
C SER A 252 17.69 0.45 -31.54
N LEU A 253 16.81 -0.55 -31.54
CA LEU A 253 17.24 -1.96 -31.47
C LEU A 253 17.32 -2.49 -32.90
#